data_AF-A0A318HWK4-F1
#
_entry.id   AF-A0A318HWK4-F1
#
_cell.length_a   1.000
_cell.length_b   1.000
_cell.length_c   1.000
_cell.angle_alpha   90.00
_cell.angle_beta   90.00
_cell.angle_gamma   90.00
#
_symmetry.space_group_name_H-M   'P 1'
#
loop_
_entity.id
_entity.type
_entity.pdbx_description
1 polymer ?
#
loop_
_entity_poly.entity_id
_entity_poly.type
_entity_poly.pdbx_seq_one_letter_code
_entity_poly.pdbx_strand_id
1 'polypeptide(L)'
;MKKCFISIAAFIMLSCMASSPQQSLQSRLFGTWAASGDEVAVFQIDKDSLYYIDEDPIVAISYQFAGDSMSLNYWGNTIVQHISFRKDTLVMKNKLGEVNCFVPVK
;
A
#
# COMPACT_ATOMS: atom_id res chain seq x y z
N MET A 1 -39.89 -45.42 -18.36
CA MET A 1 -38.69 -45.81 -19.14
C MET A 1 -37.78 -44.60 -19.28
N LYS A 2 -36.48 -44.81 -19.05
CA LYS A 2 -35.35 -43.87 -19.08
C LYS A 2 -35.13 -43.22 -20.46
N LYS A 3 -34.60 -41.98 -20.45
CA LYS A 3 -33.41 -41.46 -21.18
C LYS A 3 -33.35 -39.93 -20.94
N CYS A 4 -32.66 -39.44 -19.91
CA CYS A 4 -31.24 -39.05 -19.92
C CYS A 4 -30.80 -38.32 -21.20
N PHE A 5 -30.66 -36.99 -21.11
CA PHE A 5 -29.57 -36.25 -21.74
C PHE A 5 -29.06 -35.18 -20.76
N ILE A 6 -27.91 -35.48 -20.19
CA ILE A 6 -26.99 -34.54 -19.54
C ILE A 6 -26.24 -33.83 -20.68
N SER A 7 -26.14 -32.51 -20.69
CA SER A 7 -24.88 -31.86 -21.10
C SER A 7 -24.84 -30.37 -20.74
N ILE A 8 -24.17 -30.09 -19.63
CA ILE A 8 -23.06 -29.12 -19.52
C ILE A 8 -23.32 -27.76 -20.18
N ALA A 9 -23.98 -26.87 -19.45
CA ALA A 9 -23.79 -25.43 -19.62
C ALA A 9 -23.52 -24.78 -18.25
N ALA A 10 -22.67 -25.42 -17.44
CA ALA A 10 -22.03 -24.77 -16.30
C ALA A 10 -20.75 -24.10 -16.80
N PHE A 11 -20.91 -22.99 -17.53
CA PHE A 11 -19.82 -22.02 -17.68
C PHE A 11 -19.64 -21.35 -16.32
N ILE A 12 -18.97 -22.05 -15.40
CA ILE A 12 -18.40 -21.44 -14.20
C ILE A 12 -17.30 -20.53 -14.73
N MET A 13 -17.67 -19.27 -14.98
CA MET A 13 -16.73 -18.17 -15.15
C MET A 13 -15.88 -18.15 -13.88
N LEU A 14 -14.73 -18.83 -13.93
CA LEU A 14 -13.63 -18.63 -13.02
C LEU A 14 -13.16 -17.19 -13.25
N SER A 15 -13.82 -16.23 -12.62
CA SER A 15 -13.31 -14.87 -12.53
C SER A 15 -11.98 -14.97 -11.80
N CYS A 16 -10.89 -14.87 -12.56
CA CYS A 16 -9.57 -14.72 -11.99
C CYS A 16 -9.64 -13.57 -10.98
N MET A 17 -9.59 -13.90 -9.68
CA MET A 17 -9.29 -12.96 -8.61
C MET A 17 -7.81 -12.58 -8.74
N ALA A 18 -7.45 -11.95 -9.86
CA ALA A 18 -6.20 -11.23 -9.94
C ALA A 18 -6.36 -10.04 -8.99
N SER A 19 -5.64 -10.06 -7.86
CA SER A 19 -5.58 -8.91 -6.97
C SER A 19 -5.25 -7.68 -7.80
N SER A 20 -6.04 -6.61 -7.67
CA SER A 20 -5.79 -5.40 -8.45
C SER A 20 -4.37 -4.89 -8.18
N PRO A 21 -3.68 -4.30 -9.17
CA PRO A 21 -2.34 -3.74 -8.96
C PRO A 21 -2.26 -2.75 -7.79
N GLN A 22 -3.36 -2.07 -7.49
CA GLN A 22 -3.47 -1.17 -6.34
C GLN A 22 -3.50 -1.94 -5.01
N GLN A 23 -4.21 -3.06 -4.94
CA GLN A 23 -4.26 -3.89 -3.73
C GLN A 23 -2.92 -4.57 -3.44
N SER A 24 -2.17 -4.96 -4.47
CA SER A 24 -0.81 -5.52 -4.31
C SER A 24 0.23 -4.45 -3.95
N LEU A 25 0.03 -3.19 -4.35
CA LEU A 25 0.85 -2.07 -3.90
C LEU A 25 0.60 -1.75 -2.41
N GLN A 26 -0.68 -1.67 -2.02
CA GLN A 26 -1.08 -1.33 -0.66
C GLN A 26 -0.60 -2.37 0.36
N SER A 27 -0.76 -3.66 0.06
CA SER A 27 -0.31 -4.70 0.98
C SER A 27 1.20 -4.68 1.23
N ARG A 28 1.99 -4.24 0.24
CA ARG A 28 3.45 -4.11 0.36
C ARG A 28 3.90 -2.89 1.17
N LEU A 29 3.03 -1.91 1.38
CA LEU A 29 3.33 -0.74 2.22
C LEU A 29 3.27 -1.05 3.71
N PHE A 30 2.51 -2.07 4.09
CA PHE A 30 2.29 -2.35 5.50
C PHE A 30 3.57 -2.83 6.18
N GLY A 31 3.88 -2.23 7.32
CA GLY A 31 5.08 -2.51 8.09
C GLY A 31 5.75 -1.26 8.62
N THR A 32 6.93 -1.47 9.20
CA THR A 32 7.77 -0.43 9.79
C THR A 32 8.91 -0.09 8.84
N TRP A 33 9.20 1.20 8.71
CA TRP A 33 10.10 1.73 7.69
C TRP A 33 11.18 2.61 8.32
N ALA A 34 12.43 2.36 7.96
CA ALA A 34 13.58 3.20 8.28
C ALA A 34 14.02 3.98 7.04
N ALA A 35 14.60 5.16 7.22
CA ALA A 35 15.24 5.88 6.12
C ALA A 35 16.36 5.02 5.51
N SER A 36 16.49 5.03 4.18
CA SER A 36 17.53 4.23 3.52
C SER A 36 18.93 4.71 3.94
N GLY A 37 19.71 3.81 4.54
CA GLY A 37 21.03 4.13 5.11
C GLY A 37 21.00 4.42 6.61
N ASP A 38 19.82 4.36 7.24
CA ASP A 38 19.61 4.45 8.68
C ASP A 38 19.08 3.10 9.22
N GLU A 39 19.33 2.84 10.51
CA GLU A 39 18.78 1.71 11.25
C GLU A 39 17.55 2.12 12.08
N VAL A 40 17.33 3.42 12.25
CA VAL A 40 16.21 3.95 13.03
C VAL A 40 14.94 3.99 12.20
N ALA A 41 13.91 3.32 12.70
CA ALA A 41 12.58 3.35 12.13
C ALA A 41 11.95 4.75 12.30
N VAL A 42 11.35 5.27 11.23
CA VAL A 42 10.76 6.62 11.17
C VAL A 42 9.24 6.56 11.21
N PHE A 43 8.64 5.58 10.53
CA PHE A 43 7.19 5.42 10.53
C PHE A 43 6.74 3.98 10.38
N GLN A 44 5.49 3.74 10.81
CA GLN A 44 4.75 2.52 10.57
C GLN A 44 3.53 2.81 9.71
N ILE A 45 3.20 1.91 8.79
CA ILE A 45 1.98 1.97 7.97
C ILE A 45 1.20 0.68 8.19
N ASP A 46 -0.08 0.78 8.51
CA ASP A 46 -1.03 -0.33 8.46
C ASP A 46 -2.15 -0.04 7.46
N LYS A 47 -3.21 -0.85 7.46
CA LYS A 47 -4.32 -0.73 6.51
C LYS A 47 -5.11 0.59 6.59
N ASP A 48 -5.10 1.25 7.74
CA ASP A 48 -5.94 2.41 8.02
C ASP A 48 -5.12 3.69 8.25
N SER A 49 -3.86 3.58 8.68
CA SER A 49 -3.09 4.72 9.19
C SER A 49 -1.59 4.63 8.98
N LEU A 50 -0.96 5.81 8.91
CA LEU A 50 0.48 6.02 9.05
C LEU A 50 0.75 6.63 10.43
N TYR A 51 1.86 6.24 11.04
CA TYR A 51 2.32 6.71 12.35
C TYR A 51 3.78 7.13 12.25
N TYR A 52 4.10 8.38 12.58
CA TYR A 52 5.49 8.75 12.88
C TYR A 52 5.79 8.26 14.29
N ILE A 53 6.70 7.29 14.40
CA ILE A 53 6.91 6.54 15.65
C ILE A 53 7.97 7.17 16.56
N ASP A 54 8.67 8.18 16.05
CA ASP A 54 9.62 9.04 16.76
C ASP A 54 8.98 10.33 17.29
N GLU A 55 7.71 10.60 16.95
CA GLU A 55 6.94 11.73 17.48
C GLU A 55 6.29 11.42 18.84
N ASP A 56 6.18 12.44 19.70
CA ASP A 56 5.41 12.40 20.96
C ASP A 56 4.39 13.54 21.00
N PRO A 57 3.07 13.27 21.02
CA PRO A 57 2.46 11.94 21.00
C PRO A 57 2.50 11.30 19.61
N ILE A 58 2.50 9.97 19.55
CA ILE A 58 2.28 9.23 18.30
C ILE A 58 0.82 9.41 17.88
N VAL A 59 0.59 9.99 16.71
CA VAL A 59 -0.75 10.27 16.16
C VAL A 59 -1.02 9.41 14.94
N ALA A 60 -2.23 8.84 14.86
CA ALA A 60 -2.71 8.13 13.69
C ALA A 60 -3.04 9.11 12.55
N ILE A 61 -2.40 8.93 11.39
CA ILE A 61 -2.60 9.76 10.22
C ILE A 61 -3.32 8.93 9.17
N SER A 62 -4.58 9.28 8.89
CA SER A 62 -5.33 8.64 7.81
C SER A 62 -4.73 8.97 6.45
N TYR A 63 -4.78 7.99 5.55
CA TYR A 63 -4.33 8.17 4.18
C TYR A 63 -5.33 7.58 3.18
N GLN A 64 -5.20 7.99 1.92
CA GLN A 64 -6.01 7.48 0.80
C GLN A 64 -5.14 7.25 -0.43
N PHE A 65 -5.57 6.30 -1.28
CA PHE A 65 -4.90 5.99 -2.54
C PHE A 65 -5.73 6.42 -3.75
N ALA A 66 -5.07 7.05 -4.71
CA ALA A 66 -5.54 7.23 -6.08
C ALA A 66 -4.48 6.65 -7.03
N GLY A 67 -4.66 5.40 -7.44
CA GLY A 67 -3.61 4.65 -8.15
C GLY A 67 -2.39 4.41 -7.27
N ASP A 68 -1.23 4.89 -7.70
CA ASP A 68 0.04 4.84 -6.96
C ASP A 68 0.30 6.09 -6.10
N SER A 69 -0.62 7.07 -6.12
CA SER A 69 -0.50 8.27 -5.29
C SER A 69 -1.18 8.05 -3.94
N MET A 70 -0.40 8.19 -2.86
CA MET A 70 -0.86 8.19 -1.48
C MET A 70 -1.03 9.63 -1.01
N SER A 71 -2.18 9.98 -0.45
CA SER A 71 -2.45 11.29 0.15
C SER A 71 -2.65 11.15 1.66
N LEU A 72 -1.96 11.98 2.44
CA LEU A 72 -2.01 11.99 3.90
C LEU A 72 -2.55 13.35 4.36
N ASN A 73 -3.46 13.35 5.33
CA ASN A 73 -3.91 14.60 5.96
C ASN A 73 -3.17 14.78 7.28
N TYR A 74 -2.13 15.61 7.26
CA TYR A 74 -1.31 15.91 8.43
C TYR A 74 -1.49 17.38 8.83
N TRP A 75 -2.07 17.59 10.02
CA TRP A 75 -2.30 18.93 10.61
C TRP A 75 -2.98 19.93 9.65
N GLY A 76 -4.03 19.48 8.97
CA GLY A 76 -4.79 20.31 8.03
C GLY A 76 -4.15 20.49 6.65
N ASN A 77 -2.94 19.94 6.43
CA ASN A 77 -2.28 19.94 5.13
C ASN A 77 -2.40 18.56 4.47
N THR A 78 -2.73 18.55 3.17
CA THR A 78 -2.70 17.32 2.38
C THR A 78 -1.34 17.15 1.73
N ILE A 79 -0.59 16.16 2.20
CA ILE A 79 0.68 15.74 1.60
C ILE A 79 0.35 14.64 0.59
N VAL A 80 0.91 14.72 -0.62
CA VAL A 80 0.75 13.68 -1.65
C VAL A 80 2.12 13.13 -2.01
N GLN A 81 2.24 11.80 -1.93
CA GLN A 81 3.42 11.03 -2.26
C GLN A 81 3.07 10.05 -3.38
N HIS A 82 3.84 10.07 -4.47
CA HIS A 82 3.80 9.00 -5.45
C HIS A 82 4.61 7.83 -4.92
N ILE A 83 3.96 6.69 -4.74
CA ILE A 83 4.50 5.48 -4.16
C ILE A 83 5.01 4.56 -5.25
N SER A 84 6.22 4.04 -5.07
CA SER A 84 6.72 2.94 -5.88
C SER A 84 7.66 2.06 -5.06
N PHE A 85 7.98 0.89 -5.59
CA PHE A 85 8.92 -0.02 -4.94
C PHE A 85 10.06 -0.41 -5.87
N ARG A 86 11.29 -0.41 -5.36
CA ARG A 86 12.45 -1.02 -5.99
C ARG A 86 12.91 -2.19 -5.13
N LYS A 87 12.56 -3.42 -5.54
CA LYS A 87 12.62 -4.60 -4.66
C LYS A 87 11.77 -4.33 -3.41
N ASP A 88 12.39 -4.36 -2.22
CA ASP A 88 11.73 -4.11 -0.94
C ASP A 88 11.88 -2.66 -0.47
N THR A 89 12.61 -1.82 -1.22
CA THR A 89 12.73 -0.39 -0.89
C THR A 89 11.49 0.37 -1.33
N LEU A 90 10.82 0.99 -0.37
CA LEU A 90 9.75 1.94 -0.59
C LEU A 90 10.33 3.26 -1.07
N VAL A 91 9.82 3.77 -2.19
CA VAL A 91 10.22 5.06 -2.77
C VAL A 91 9.00 5.97 -2.75
N MET A 92 9.11 7.07 -2.00
CA MET A 92 8.10 8.13 -1.95
C MET A 92 8.64 9.36 -2.68
N LYS A 93 7.89 9.83 -3.67
CA LYS A 93 8.21 11.04 -4.42
C LYS A 93 7.13 12.10 -4.20
N ASN A 94 7.52 13.27 -3.72
CA ASN A 94 6.56 14.35 -3.50
C ASN A 94 6.27 15.13 -4.81
N LYS A 95 5.34 16.09 -4.74
CA LYS A 95 4.96 16.94 -5.88
C LYS A 95 6.09 17.81 -6.44
N LEU A 96 7.10 18.13 -5.63
CA LEU A 96 8.29 18.89 -6.07
C LEU A 96 9.32 18.00 -6.77
N GLY A 97 9.10 16.68 -6.73
CA GLY A 97 9.97 15.68 -7.33
C GLY A 97 11.09 15.19 -6.42
N GLU A 98 11.09 15.60 -5.16
CA GLU A 98 12.01 15.11 -4.13
C GLU A 98 11.68 13.65 -3.83
N VAL A 99 12.72 12.83 -3.68
CA VAL A 99 12.60 11.39 -3.52
C VAL A 99 13.19 10.97 -2.19
N ASN A 100 12.38 10.31 -1.38
CA ASN A 100 12.82 9.65 -0.15
C ASN A 100 12.69 8.13 -0.32
N CYS A 101 13.71 7.41 0.15
CA CYS A 101 13.77 5.95 0.07
C CYS A 101 13.75 5.38 1.49
N PHE A 102 12.98 4.32 1.68
CA PHE A 102 12.81 3.65 2.96
C PHE A 102 13.00 2.14 2.81
N VAL A 103 13.62 1.53 3.82
CA VAL A 103 13.84 0.09 3.90
C VAL A 103 12.97 -0.50 5.00
N PRO A 104 12.44 -1.73 4.82
CA PRO A 104 11.61 -2.36 5.83
C PRO A 104 12.48 -2.73 7.03
N VAL A 105 11.96 -2.47 8.23
CA VAL A 105 12.53 -2.93 9.49
C VAL A 105 11.95 -4.31 9.78
N LYS A 106 12.82 -5.28 10.07
CA LYS A 106 12.45 -6.68 10.32
C LYS A 106 12.11 -6.93 11.78
#